data_AF-A0A847XNP4-F1
#
_entry.id   AF-A0A847XNP4-F1
#
_cell.length_a   1.000
_cell.length_b   1.000
_cell.length_c   1.000
_cell.angle_alpha   90.00
_cell.angle_beta   90.00
_cell.angle_gamma   90.00
#
_symmetry.space_group_name_H-M   'P 1'
#
loop_
_entity.id
_entity.type
_entity.pdbx_description
1 polymer ?
#
loop_
_entity_poly.entity_id
_entity_poly.type
_entity_poly.pdbx_seq_one_letter_code
_entity_poly.pdbx_strand_id
1 'polypeptide(L)' 'MENKGLNKVDLIFEEIDPEEVLKKAYELSPEEIIQQVLDSGLKGRGGAGFPT' A
#
# COMPACT_ATOMS: atom_id res chain seq x y z
N MET A 1 -24.48 1.50 -5.50
CA MET A 1 -23.17 1.21 -6.11
C MET A 1 -22.89 -0.26 -5.83
N GLU A 2 -22.85 -1.10 -6.85
CA GLU A 2 -22.58 -2.53 -6.68
C GLU A 2 -21.17 -2.70 -6.13
N ASN A 3 -21.05 -3.28 -4.93
CA ASN A 3 -19.78 -3.74 -4.38
C ASN A 3 -19.33 -4.97 -5.16
N LYS A 4 -18.76 -4.78 -6.35
CA LYS A 4 -17.96 -5.83 -7.00
C LYS A 4 -16.71 -6.01 -6.14
N GLY A 5 -16.59 -7.17 -5.49
CA GLY A 5 -15.41 -7.49 -4.70
C GLY A 5 -14.16 -7.42 -5.57
N LEU A 6 -13.18 -6.62 -5.12
CA LEU A 6 -11.87 -6.52 -5.76
C LEU A 6 -11.16 -7.87 -5.68
N ASN A 7 -10.79 -8.44 -6.84
CA ASN A 7 -9.92 -9.60 -6.89
C ASN A 7 -8.46 -9.16 -6.86
N LYS A 8 -7.57 -10.05 -6.42
CA LYS A 8 -6.12 -9.78 -6.39
C LYS A 8 -5.57 -9.41 -7.78
N VAL A 9 -6.14 -9.97 -8.84
CA VAL A 9 -5.75 -9.67 -10.22
C VAL A 9 -6.11 -8.25 -10.63
N ASP A 10 -7.22 -7.71 -10.11
CA ASP A 10 -7.68 -6.36 -10.42
C ASP A 10 -6.68 -5.33 -9.90
N LEU A 11 -6.10 -5.58 -8.71
CA LEU A 11 -5.06 -4.74 -8.10
C LEU A 11 -3.70 -4.80 -8.81
N ILE A 12 -3.37 -5.91 -9.49
CA ILE A 12 -2.07 -6.07 -10.15
C ILE A 12 -2.03 -5.28 -11.46
N PHE A 13 -3.17 -5.20 -12.15
CA PHE A 13 -3.30 -4.52 -13.43
C PHE A 13 -4.00 -3.16 -13.32
N GLU A 14 -4.17 -2.66 -12.10
CA GLU A 14 -4.71 -1.34 -11.86
C GLU A 14 -3.77 -0.28 -12.43
N GLU A 15 -4.32 0.66 -13.20
CA GLU A 15 -3.57 1.85 -13.61
C GLU A 15 -3.35 2.73 -12.38
N ILE A 16 -2.09 3.02 -12.09
CA ILE A 16 -1.67 3.88 -10.98
C ILE A 16 -0.94 5.10 -11.53
N ASP A 17 -1.19 6.26 -10.92
CA ASP A 17 -0.39 7.48 -11.13
C ASP A 17 0.73 7.53 -10.07
N PRO A 18 2.00 7.29 -10.45
CA PRO A 18 3.10 7.28 -9.48
C PRO A 18 3.37 8.65 -8.88
N GLU A 19 3.10 9.75 -9.60
CA GLU A 19 3.36 11.10 -9.12
C GLU A 19 2.37 11.46 -8.01
N GLU A 20 1.09 11.12 -8.19
CA GLU A 20 0.07 11.34 -7.17
C GLU A 20 0.37 10.56 -5.89
N VAL A 21 0.79 9.29 -6.02
CA VAL A 21 1.17 8.45 -4.88
C VAL A 21 2.35 9.04 -4.12
N LEU A 22 3.38 9.49 -4.84
CA LEU A 22 4.56 10.10 -4.22
C LEU A 22 4.23 11.41 -3.50
N LYS A 23 3.40 12.27 -4.09
CA LYS A 23 2.94 13.52 -3.45
C LYS A 23 2.23 13.25 -2.14
N LYS A 24 1.25 12.32 -2.16
CA LYS A 24 0.53 11.90 -0.95
C LYS A 24 1.47 11.37 0.13
N ALA A 25 2.43 10.52 -0.25
CA ALA A 25 3.40 9.98 0.71
C ALA A 25 4.33 11.05 1.28
N TYR A 26 4.70 12.06 0.48
CA TYR A 26 5.61 13.13 0.88
C TYR A 26 4.96 14.16 1.82
N GLU A 27 3.63 14.26 1.81
CA GLU A 27 2.86 15.11 2.72
C GLU A 27 2.73 14.51 4.13
N LEU A 28 2.95 13.20 4.28
CA LEU A 28 2.89 12.52 5.57
C LEU A 28 4.13 12.79 6.42
N SER A 29 3.94 12.86 7.73
CA SER A 29 5.07 12.79 8.66
C SER A 29 5.74 11.41 8.59
N PRO A 30 7.03 11.31 8.95
CA PRO A 30 7.71 10.03 9.06
C PRO A 30 6.96 9.02 9.95
N GLU A 31 6.41 9.47 11.07
CA GLU A 31 5.66 8.64 12.02
C GLU A 31 4.35 8.14 11.41
N GLU A 32 3.63 9.00 10.67
CA GLU A 32 2.37 8.65 10.03
C GLU A 32 2.54 7.60 8.94
N ILE A 33 3.55 7.76 8.07
CA ILE A 33 3.79 6.79 7.01
C ILE A 33 4.27 5.45 7.56
N ILE A 34 5.10 5.45 8.62
CA ILE A 34 5.51 4.23 9.31
C ILE A 34 4.28 3.51 9.89
N GLN A 35 3.39 4.23 10.57
CA GLN A 35 2.20 3.63 11.18
C GLN A 35 1.27 3.03 10.11
N GLN A 36 1.07 3.70 8.98
CA GLN A 36 0.27 3.17 7.87
C GLN A 36 0.84 1.86 7.30
N VAL A 37 2.17 1.77 7.16
CA VAL A 37 2.82 0.54 6.66
C VAL A 37 2.63 -0.60 7.66
N LEU A 38 2.78 -0.34 8.97
CA LEU A 38 2.55 -1.33 10.01
C LEU A 38 1.09 -1.82 10.02
N ASP A 39 0.13 -0.89 9.94
CA ASP A 39 -1.30 -1.19 9.96
C ASP A 39 -1.76 -1.97 8.71
N SER A 40 -1.05 -1.80 7.59
CA SER A 40 -1.30 -2.57 6.36
C SER A 40 -0.98 -4.07 6.50
N GLY A 41 -0.20 -4.45 7.52
CA GLY A 41 0.29 -5.81 7.69
C GLY A 41 1.29 -6.23 6.60
N LEU A 42 1.98 -5.27 5.97
CA LEU A 42 3.05 -5.56 5.02
C LEU A 42 4.16 -6.37 5.71
N LYS A 43 4.64 -7.41 5.02
CA LYS A 43 5.68 -8.30 5.53
C LYS A 43 6.84 -8.37 4.55
N GLY A 44 8.05 -8.50 5.08
CA GLY A 44 9.25 -8.72 4.29
C GLY A 44 9.10 -9.95 3.41
N ARG A 45 9.30 -9.77 2.11
CA ARG A 45 9.20 -10.84 1.11
C ARG A 45 10.53 -11.59 0.89
N GLY A 46 11.55 -11.33 1.72
CA GLY A 46 12.83 -12.04 1.73
C GLY A 46 12.79 -13.43 2.40
N GLY A 47 11.61 -13.93 2.77
CA GLY A 47 11.41 -15.27 3.34
C GLY A 47 11.15 -15.32 4.85
N ALA A 48 11.69 -14.37 5.62
CA ALA A 48 11.50 -14.33 7.08
C ALA A 48 10.11 -13.82 7.52
N GLY A 49 9.45 -13.00 6.69
CA GLY A 49 8.08 -12.53 6.98
C GLY A 49 7.95 -11.55 8.15
N PHE A 50 9.04 -10.91 8.58
CA PHE A 50 8.98 -9.81 9.56
C PHE A 50 8.08 -8.67 9.07
N PRO A 51 7.39 -7.94 9.97
CA PRO A 51 6.74 -6.67 9.62
C PRO A 51 7.76 -5.74 8.96
N THR A 52 7.37 -5.12 7.84
CA THR A 52 8.17 -4.10 7.16
C THR A 52 7.99 -2.75 7.84
#